data_AF-A0A947KTE8-F1
#
_entry.id   AF-A0A947KTE8-F1
#
_cell.length_a   1.000
_cell.length_b   1.000
_cell.length_c   1.000
_cell.angle_alpha   90.00
_cell.angle_beta   90.00
_cell.angle_gamma   90.00
#
_symmetry.space_group_name_H-M   'P 1'
#
loop_
_entity.id
_entity.type
_entity.pdbx_description
1 polymer ?
#
loop_
_entity_poly.entity_id
_entity_poly.type
_entity_poly.pdbx_seq_one_letter_code
_entity_poly.pdbx_strand_id
1 'polypeptide(L)'
;MKKDLGRAIFFILFAWHVEVFASEYVWSAYTDKTQAVTNEAIYLKYVCDFDDEAELYVIEFNPVVDNDLYTIKLLSENEKIIGHKKRSTYEFVAYAKQAGKLELEFDLIMKKTNRDSIENTVLGRDNAQFAEFTKRYMRQKKLTIDVEKAENDLVGDFSIKVQKDEPAVKAYEPFHMDLSIEGKGNFDAIREIEFKLDGVKVFAEKPLKEILLKEDGYHGMWKQKFAFVSDKDFTVPALRIGYYDTAAKSTREMFVEETQVRVAQAYAKDELLDEPEKELEFDYGYVYYLLTFISGFLAAKIKFPSRKRTDSGLDEELFKEKIKNAKSLEEIAVILILKDAKKYENIISNIERKNVTSLKDVKKNLLN
;
A
#
# COMPACT_ATOMS: atom_id res chain seq x y z
N MET A 1 60.08 -36.93 -54.82
CA MET A 1 59.55 -35.56 -54.95
C MET A 1 58.03 -35.63 -54.98
N LYS A 2 57.41 -34.83 -54.10
CA LYS A 2 56.00 -34.40 -54.03
C LYS A 2 54.90 -35.45 -53.85
N LYS A 3 54.30 -35.35 -52.66
CA LYS A 3 53.09 -35.97 -52.14
C LYS A 3 51.88 -35.21 -52.69
N ASP A 4 50.86 -35.93 -53.11
CA ASP A 4 49.51 -35.40 -53.37
C ASP A 4 48.77 -35.23 -52.03
N LEU A 5 48.27 -34.03 -51.80
CA LEU A 5 47.56 -33.62 -50.60
C LEU A 5 46.57 -32.53 -51.02
N GLY A 6 45.29 -32.71 -50.68
CA GLY A 6 44.36 -31.58 -50.62
C GLY A 6 42.96 -31.81 -51.17
N ARG A 7 42.20 -32.68 -50.51
CA ARG A 7 40.75 -32.48 -50.37
C ARG A 7 40.52 -31.16 -49.64
N ALA A 8 39.93 -30.17 -50.30
CA ALA A 8 39.27 -29.05 -49.67
C ALA A 8 38.17 -28.54 -50.62
N ILE A 9 36.98 -29.12 -50.50
CA ILE A 9 35.76 -28.61 -51.12
C ILE A 9 35.36 -27.40 -50.26
N PHE A 10 35.77 -26.21 -50.70
CA PHE A 10 35.24 -24.95 -50.19
C PHE A 10 33.85 -24.76 -50.81
N PHE A 11 32.80 -24.95 -50.00
CA PHE A 11 31.47 -24.42 -50.27
C PHE A 11 31.55 -22.90 -50.19
N ILE A 12 31.91 -22.24 -51.30
CA ILE A 12 31.60 -20.83 -51.50
C ILE A 12 30.15 -20.79 -51.97
N LEU A 13 29.25 -20.49 -51.03
CA LEU A 13 27.90 -20.02 -51.33
C LEU A 13 28.03 -18.71 -52.11
N PHE A 14 28.09 -18.84 -53.43
CA PHE A 14 27.84 -17.76 -54.36
C PHE A 14 26.36 -17.37 -54.20
N ALA A 15 26.08 -16.43 -53.30
CA ALA A 15 24.87 -15.63 -53.40
C ALA A 15 25.02 -14.83 -54.70
N TRP A 16 24.32 -15.26 -55.76
CA TRP A 16 24.09 -14.42 -56.93
C TRP A 16 23.34 -13.17 -56.46
N HIS A 17 24.08 -12.11 -56.17
CA HIS A 17 23.55 -10.76 -56.09
C HIS A 17 23.26 -10.30 -57.52
N VAL A 18 22.03 -10.54 -57.96
CA VAL A 18 21.43 -9.77 -59.03
C VAL A 18 20.43 -8.85 -58.38
N GLU A 19 20.82 -7.61 -58.09
CA GLU A 19 19.86 -6.49 -58.09
C GLU A 19 20.51 -5.27 -58.75
N VAL A 20 20.15 -5.11 -60.01
CA VAL A 20 20.14 -3.83 -60.73
C VAL A 20 18.96 -3.04 -60.18
N PHE A 21 19.22 -1.93 -59.49
CA PHE A 21 18.51 -0.64 -59.47
C PHE A 21 19.08 0.13 -58.27
N ALA A 22 19.67 1.32 -58.51
CA ALA A 22 20.13 2.20 -57.44
C ALA A 22 18.92 2.81 -56.72
N SER A 23 18.35 2.10 -55.75
CA SER A 23 17.43 2.67 -54.78
C SER A 23 18.24 3.42 -53.73
N GLU A 24 17.84 4.65 -53.37
CA GLU A 24 18.47 5.47 -52.32
C GLU A 24 18.48 4.79 -50.93
N TYR A 25 17.82 3.64 -50.80
CA TYR A 25 17.77 2.78 -49.63
C TYR A 25 17.56 1.31 -50.03
N VAL A 26 18.00 0.38 -49.17
CA VAL A 26 17.87 -1.07 -49.32
C VAL A 26 17.22 -1.66 -48.07
N TRP A 27 16.21 -2.52 -48.26
CA TRP A 27 15.53 -3.22 -47.18
C TRP A 27 16.00 -4.67 -47.05
N SER A 28 16.23 -5.09 -45.81
CA SER A 28 16.51 -6.48 -45.46
C SER A 28 15.58 -6.95 -44.35
N ALA A 29 15.08 -8.18 -44.46
CA ALA A 29 14.21 -8.80 -43.47
C ALA A 29 14.80 -10.12 -43.00
N TYR A 30 14.76 -10.35 -41.69
CA TYR A 30 15.34 -11.50 -41.01
C TYR A 30 14.35 -12.07 -40.00
N THR A 31 14.45 -13.38 -39.80
CA THR A 31 13.81 -14.08 -38.69
C THR A 31 14.82 -15.05 -38.09
N ASP A 32 14.71 -15.30 -36.78
CA ASP A 32 15.56 -16.27 -36.08
C ASP A 32 15.19 -17.72 -36.39
N LYS A 33 13.94 -17.98 -36.81
CA LYS A 33 13.44 -19.35 -37.05
C LYS A 33 12.50 -19.45 -38.25
N THR A 34 12.58 -20.60 -38.92
CA THR A 34 11.69 -21.00 -40.02
C THR A 34 10.65 -22.05 -39.59
N GLN A 35 10.84 -22.62 -38.39
CA GLN A 35 9.93 -23.56 -37.74
C GLN A 35 9.71 -23.10 -36.30
N ALA A 36 8.48 -23.20 -35.82
CA ALA A 36 8.11 -22.84 -34.46
C ALA A 36 6.95 -23.73 -33.97
N VAL A 37 6.66 -23.71 -32.68
CA VAL A 37 5.38 -24.22 -32.16
C VAL A 37 4.44 -23.06 -31.84
N THR A 38 3.14 -23.35 -31.70
CA THR A 38 2.15 -22.35 -31.25
C THR A 38 2.59 -21.71 -29.93
N ASN A 39 2.41 -20.40 -29.82
CA ASN A 39 2.81 -19.53 -28.70
C ASN A 39 4.32 -19.43 -28.42
N GLU A 40 5.17 -20.03 -29.26
CA GLU A 40 6.60 -19.76 -29.23
C GLU A 40 6.91 -18.37 -29.78
N ALA A 41 7.85 -17.67 -29.17
CA ALA A 41 8.33 -16.38 -29.64
C ALA A 41 9.11 -16.53 -30.94
N ILE A 42 8.83 -15.70 -31.94
CA ILE A 42 9.54 -15.62 -33.22
C ILE A 42 10.12 -14.21 -33.33
N TYR A 43 11.43 -14.10 -33.40
CA TYR A 43 12.10 -12.81 -33.57
C TYR A 43 12.08 -12.39 -35.03
N LEU A 44 11.72 -11.13 -35.27
CA LEU A 44 11.67 -10.52 -36.59
C LEU A 44 12.50 -9.24 -36.58
N LYS A 45 13.33 -9.05 -37.61
CA LYS A 45 14.16 -7.86 -37.77
C LYS A 45 14.06 -7.33 -39.18
N TYR A 46 13.75 -6.05 -39.30
CA TYR A 46 13.75 -5.31 -40.56
C TYR A 46 14.79 -4.20 -40.49
N VAL A 47 15.65 -4.12 -41.50
CA VAL A 47 16.72 -3.13 -41.58
C VAL A 47 16.56 -2.36 -42.89
N CYS A 48 16.53 -1.04 -42.79
CA CYS A 48 16.59 -0.13 -43.92
C CYS A 48 17.95 0.58 -43.88
N ASP A 49 18.80 0.29 -44.86
CA ASP A 49 20.08 0.96 -45.07
C ASP A 49 19.91 2.05 -46.13
N PHE A 50 20.25 3.28 -45.81
CA PHE A 50 20.26 4.41 -46.73
C PHE A 50 21.67 4.63 -47.28
N ASP A 51 21.75 5.17 -48.50
CA ASP A 51 23.03 5.53 -49.09
C ASP A 51 23.61 6.86 -48.58
N ASP A 52 22.77 7.66 -47.91
CA ASP A 52 23.11 8.94 -47.27
C ASP A 52 22.55 9.02 -45.83
N GLU A 53 22.66 10.19 -45.21
CA GLU A 53 22.14 10.44 -43.85
C GLU A 53 20.60 10.46 -43.80
N ALA A 54 19.94 10.52 -44.96
CA ALA A 54 18.50 10.40 -45.13
C ALA A 54 17.66 11.29 -44.18
N GLU A 55 18.15 12.51 -43.92
CA GLU A 55 17.48 13.51 -43.06
C GLU A 55 16.07 13.87 -43.54
N LEU A 56 15.83 13.73 -44.85
CA LEU A 56 14.56 14.05 -45.50
C LEU A 56 13.58 12.88 -45.53
N TYR A 57 13.97 11.71 -44.99
CA TYR A 57 13.18 10.50 -45.02
C TYR A 57 12.58 10.16 -43.65
N VAL A 58 11.28 9.86 -43.67
CA VAL A 58 10.54 9.31 -42.52
C VAL A 58 9.92 7.99 -42.94
N ILE A 59 10.14 6.95 -42.15
CA ILE A 59 9.58 5.61 -42.37
C ILE A 59 8.39 5.46 -41.41
N GLU A 60 7.22 5.12 -41.95
CA GLU A 60 6.09 4.66 -41.14
C GLU A 60 5.95 3.16 -41.29
N PHE A 61 6.41 2.44 -40.27
CA PHE A 61 6.37 0.98 -40.23
C PHE A 61 5.96 0.48 -38.84
N ASN A 62 4.70 0.11 -38.70
CA ASN A 62 4.16 -0.41 -37.44
C ASN A 62 3.26 -1.64 -37.70
N PRO A 63 3.84 -2.84 -37.80
CA PRO A 63 3.11 -4.09 -37.99
C PRO A 63 2.53 -4.67 -36.69
N VAL A 64 2.54 -3.92 -35.57
CA VAL A 64 1.98 -4.39 -34.28
C VAL A 64 0.50 -4.71 -34.45
N VAL A 65 0.13 -5.95 -34.17
CA VAL A 65 -1.22 -6.47 -34.35
C VAL A 65 -1.48 -7.58 -33.33
N ASP A 66 -2.74 -7.73 -32.94
CA ASP A 66 -3.20 -8.85 -32.14
C ASP A 66 -4.50 -9.38 -32.76
N ASN A 67 -4.42 -10.54 -33.40
CA ASN A 67 -5.55 -11.18 -34.07
C ASN A 67 -5.62 -12.67 -33.73
N ASP A 68 -6.56 -13.42 -34.32
CA ASP A 68 -6.79 -14.83 -34.00
C ASP A 68 -5.69 -15.77 -34.49
N LEU A 69 -4.86 -15.34 -35.44
CA LEU A 69 -3.80 -16.13 -36.06
C LEU A 69 -2.45 -15.90 -35.36
N TYR A 70 -2.13 -14.66 -35.03
CA TYR A 70 -0.86 -14.28 -34.43
C TYR A 70 -0.93 -12.93 -33.71
N THR A 71 0.06 -12.70 -32.85
CA THR A 71 0.30 -11.41 -32.20
C THR A 71 1.71 -10.93 -32.56
N ILE A 72 1.88 -9.63 -32.80
CA ILE A 72 3.19 -8.98 -33.03
C ILE A 72 3.34 -7.86 -32.02
N LYS A 73 4.48 -7.84 -31.34
CA LYS A 73 4.85 -6.79 -30.40
C LYS A 73 6.12 -6.11 -30.87
N LEU A 74 6.17 -4.79 -30.72
CA LEU A 74 7.39 -4.01 -30.94
C LEU A 74 8.38 -4.32 -29.82
N LEU A 75 9.59 -4.73 -30.19
CA LEU A 75 10.70 -4.91 -29.26
C LEU A 75 11.54 -3.65 -29.21
N SER A 76 11.97 -3.15 -30.37
CA SER A 76 12.79 -1.95 -30.46
C SER A 76 12.66 -1.28 -31.83
N GLU A 77 12.87 0.03 -31.84
CA GLU A 77 13.07 0.83 -33.04
C GLU A 77 14.30 1.70 -32.82
N ASN A 78 15.25 1.65 -33.75
CA ASN A 78 16.52 2.34 -33.60
C ASN A 78 17.00 2.90 -34.92
N GLU A 79 17.48 4.15 -34.92
CA GLU A 79 18.15 4.77 -36.05
C GLU A 79 19.58 5.11 -35.66
N LYS A 80 20.53 4.72 -36.51
CA LYS A 80 21.95 5.04 -36.34
C LYS A 80 22.51 5.63 -37.61
N ILE A 81 23.35 6.65 -37.46
CA ILE A 81 24.20 7.15 -38.54
C ILE A 81 25.57 6.48 -38.37
N ILE A 82 25.97 5.70 -39.36
CA ILE A 82 27.27 5.02 -39.38
C ILE A 82 28.07 5.65 -40.52
N GLY A 83 28.96 6.59 -40.17
CA GLY A 83 29.62 7.45 -41.16
C GLY A 83 28.64 8.49 -41.71
N HIS A 84 28.32 8.42 -43.00
CA HIS A 84 27.34 9.26 -43.69
C HIS A 84 26.11 8.47 -44.18
N LYS A 85 25.89 7.28 -43.62
CA LYS A 85 24.78 6.41 -44.00
C LYS A 85 23.87 6.19 -42.80
N LYS A 86 22.58 6.48 -42.96
CA LYS A 86 21.55 6.16 -41.97
C LYS A 86 21.15 4.69 -42.08
N ARG A 87 20.99 4.05 -40.94
CA ARG A 87 20.44 2.70 -40.79
C ARG A 87 19.28 2.75 -39.80
N SER A 88 18.08 2.44 -40.26
CA SER A 88 16.89 2.26 -39.42
C SER A 88 16.65 0.77 -39.19
N THR A 89 16.51 0.37 -37.92
CA THR A 89 16.33 -1.02 -37.49
C THR A 89 15.03 -1.14 -36.71
N TYR A 90 14.19 -2.09 -37.10
CA TYR A 90 12.90 -2.38 -36.48
C TYR A 90 12.90 -3.84 -36.03
N GLU A 91 12.68 -4.05 -34.74
CA GLU A 91 12.71 -5.37 -34.12
C GLU A 91 11.36 -5.69 -33.49
N PHE A 92 10.84 -6.87 -33.79
CA PHE A 92 9.55 -7.34 -33.30
C PHE A 92 9.64 -8.76 -32.78
N VAL A 93 8.69 -9.12 -31.93
CA VAL A 93 8.46 -10.50 -31.51
C VAL A 93 7.05 -10.89 -31.92
N ALA A 94 6.95 -11.96 -32.70
CA ALA A 94 5.69 -12.55 -33.11
C ALA A 94 5.38 -13.82 -32.33
N TYR A 95 4.10 -14.09 -32.09
CA TYR A 95 3.59 -15.30 -31.46
C TYR A 95 2.49 -15.88 -32.34
N ALA A 96 2.70 -17.09 -32.87
CA ALA A 96 1.68 -17.77 -33.66
C ALA A 96 0.65 -18.44 -32.74
N LYS A 97 -0.64 -18.14 -32.90
CA LYS A 97 -1.71 -18.73 -32.08
C LYS A 97 -2.26 -20.03 -32.66
N GLN A 98 -2.04 -20.27 -33.95
CA GLN A 98 -2.54 -21.44 -34.66
C GLN A 98 -1.42 -22.16 -35.40
N ALA A 99 -1.56 -23.48 -35.51
CA ALA A 99 -0.65 -24.31 -36.29
C ALA A 99 -0.94 -24.18 -37.78
N GLY A 100 0.11 -24.35 -38.60
CA GLY A 100 0.08 -24.21 -40.04
C GLY A 100 1.17 -23.28 -40.55
N LYS A 101 1.06 -22.89 -41.82
CA LYS A 101 2.02 -22.01 -42.46
C LYS A 101 1.69 -20.55 -42.14
N LEU A 102 2.52 -19.91 -41.32
CA LEU A 102 2.39 -18.48 -41.00
C LEU A 102 3.16 -17.66 -42.04
N GLU A 103 2.43 -16.80 -42.75
CA GLU A 103 2.99 -15.90 -43.75
C GLU A 103 2.89 -14.45 -43.26
N LEU A 104 4.03 -13.82 -43.00
CA LEU A 104 4.12 -12.45 -42.53
C LEU A 104 4.51 -11.54 -43.69
N GLU A 105 3.57 -10.70 -44.10
CA GLU A 105 3.73 -9.71 -45.16
C GLU A 105 3.20 -8.37 -44.63
N PHE A 106 4.06 -7.35 -44.62
CA PHE A 106 3.70 -6.05 -44.05
C PHE A 106 3.85 -4.92 -45.06
N ASP A 107 2.93 -3.97 -44.99
CA ASP A 107 2.99 -2.74 -45.75
C ASP A 107 3.68 -1.63 -44.94
N LEU A 108 4.37 -0.74 -45.63
CA LEU A 108 4.97 0.45 -45.03
C LEU A 108 4.86 1.66 -45.94
N ILE A 109 5.05 2.84 -45.35
CA ILE A 109 5.03 4.11 -46.07
C ILE A 109 6.38 4.79 -45.91
N MET A 110 7.06 5.04 -47.03
CA MET A 110 8.23 5.93 -47.08
C MET A 110 7.74 7.34 -47.39
N LYS A 111 8.06 8.29 -46.52
CA LYS A 111 7.81 9.70 -46.74
C LYS A 111 9.13 10.40 -47.03
N LYS A 112 9.19 11.13 -48.15
CA LYS A 112 10.30 12.02 -48.48
C LYS A 112 9.78 13.46 -48.44
N THR A 113 10.48 14.33 -47.70
CA THR A 113 10.24 15.78 -47.72
C THR A 113 11.40 16.50 -48.42
N ASN A 114 11.33 17.82 -48.51
CA ASN A 114 12.41 18.67 -48.98
C ASN A 114 12.85 19.67 -47.89
N ARG A 115 14.07 20.19 -48.00
CA ARG A 115 14.69 21.05 -47.00
C ARG A 115 13.90 22.34 -46.78
N ASP A 116 13.43 22.95 -47.87
CA ASP A 116 12.63 24.18 -47.85
C ASP A 116 11.32 24.00 -47.05
N SER A 117 10.69 22.83 -47.18
CA SER A 117 9.46 22.47 -46.47
C SER A 117 9.67 22.28 -44.97
N ILE A 118 10.83 21.78 -44.55
CA ILE A 118 11.22 21.69 -43.13
C ILE A 118 11.49 23.08 -42.56
N GLU A 119 12.29 23.90 -43.26
CA GLU A 119 12.67 25.25 -42.83
C GLU A 119 11.45 26.17 -42.69
N ASN A 120 10.48 26.09 -43.60
CA ASN A 120 9.23 26.83 -43.53
C ASN A 120 8.36 26.47 -42.31
N THR A 121 8.43 25.21 -41.84
CA THR A 121 7.68 24.76 -40.65
C THR A 121 8.33 25.25 -39.35
N VAL A 122 9.67 25.27 -39.28
CA VAL A 122 10.43 25.68 -38.07
C VAL A 122 10.39 27.19 -37.84
N LEU A 123 10.31 27.99 -38.90
CA LEU A 123 10.35 29.47 -38.82
C LEU A 123 9.01 30.13 -38.44
N GLY A 124 7.94 29.36 -38.18
CA GLY A 124 6.70 29.87 -37.56
C GLY A 124 6.01 31.00 -38.33
N ARG A 125 6.14 31.04 -39.65
CA ARG A 125 5.50 32.07 -40.49
C ARG A 125 4.00 31.80 -40.57
N ASP A 126 3.18 32.86 -40.42
CA ASP A 126 1.70 32.87 -40.35
C ASP A 126 0.96 32.21 -41.54
N ASN A 127 1.67 31.72 -42.55
CA ASN A 127 1.15 30.84 -43.60
C ASN A 127 1.73 29.44 -43.39
N ALA A 128 1.22 28.70 -42.39
CA ALA A 128 1.64 27.35 -42.06
C ALA A 128 1.30 26.36 -43.20
N GLN A 129 2.12 26.31 -44.24
CA GLN A 129 2.12 25.20 -45.17
C GLN A 129 2.77 24.03 -44.46
N PHE A 130 1.94 23.06 -44.04
CA PHE A 130 2.38 21.80 -43.48
C PHE A 130 3.42 21.17 -44.40
N ALA A 131 4.42 20.50 -43.81
CA ALA A 131 5.49 19.92 -44.60
C ALA A 131 4.94 19.02 -45.72
N GLU A 132 5.34 19.28 -46.97
CA GLU A 132 4.90 18.52 -48.13
C GLU A 132 5.69 17.22 -48.21
N PHE A 133 5.00 16.10 -47.99
CA PHE A 133 5.59 14.77 -48.08
C PHE A 133 5.18 14.06 -49.36
N THR A 134 6.15 13.59 -50.13
CA THR A 134 5.92 12.57 -51.15
C THR A 134 5.86 11.22 -50.46
N LYS A 135 4.72 10.52 -50.57
CA LYS A 135 4.50 9.20 -49.96
C LYS A 135 4.71 8.10 -50.99
N ARG A 136 5.47 7.07 -50.63
CA ARG A 136 5.60 5.82 -51.39
C ARG A 136 5.18 4.64 -50.52
N TYR A 137 4.17 3.92 -50.97
CA TYR A 137 3.72 2.67 -50.34
C TYR A 137 4.61 1.53 -50.84
N MET A 138 5.10 0.72 -49.92
CA MET A 138 5.93 -0.44 -50.24
C MET A 138 5.49 -1.64 -49.41
N ARG A 139 5.71 -2.84 -49.95
CA ARG A 139 5.49 -4.10 -49.26
C ARG A 139 6.83 -4.73 -48.88
N GLN A 140 6.95 -5.16 -47.63
CA GLN A 140 8.13 -5.82 -47.11
C GLN A 140 8.27 -7.25 -47.64
N LYS A 141 9.48 -7.79 -47.52
CA LYS A 141 9.77 -9.17 -47.88
C LYS A 141 8.93 -10.12 -47.03
N LYS A 142 8.23 -11.03 -47.71
CA LYS A 142 7.47 -12.12 -47.09
C LYS A 142 8.38 -13.00 -46.24
N LEU A 143 8.03 -13.17 -44.97
CA LEU A 143 8.61 -14.19 -44.10
C LEU A 143 7.62 -15.34 -43.94
N THR A 144 8.13 -16.57 -43.94
CA THR A 144 7.32 -17.78 -43.86
C THR A 144 7.86 -18.65 -42.75
N ILE A 145 6.98 -19.03 -41.82
CA ILE A 145 7.29 -19.88 -40.67
C ILE A 145 6.31 -21.04 -40.66
N ASP A 146 6.82 -22.26 -40.56
CA ASP A 146 5.99 -23.45 -40.36
C ASP A 146 5.74 -23.64 -38.86
N VAL A 147 4.47 -23.54 -38.44
CA VAL A 147 4.06 -23.59 -37.04
C VAL A 147 3.42 -24.94 -36.73
N GLU A 148 4.02 -25.70 -35.84
CA GLU A 148 3.46 -26.94 -35.30
C GLU A 148 2.59 -26.65 -34.07
N LYS A 149 1.64 -27.54 -33.77
CA LYS A 149 0.80 -27.40 -32.58
C LYS A 149 1.59 -27.86 -31.35
N ALA A 150 1.72 -27.00 -30.34
CA ALA A 150 2.27 -27.40 -29.06
C ALA A 150 1.30 -28.37 -28.33
N GLU A 151 1.86 -29.33 -27.60
CA GLU A 151 1.07 -30.28 -26.80
C GLU A 151 0.44 -29.63 -25.56
N ASN A 152 0.95 -28.46 -25.15
CA ASN A 152 0.47 -27.69 -24.01
C ASN A 152 0.31 -26.21 -24.39
N ASP A 153 -0.65 -25.52 -23.76
CA ASP A 153 -0.88 -24.09 -23.95
C ASP A 153 0.28 -23.25 -23.42
N LEU A 154 0.91 -23.70 -22.32
CA LEU A 154 2.09 -23.06 -21.71
C LEU A 154 3.36 -23.55 -22.43
N VAL A 155 4.06 -22.64 -23.09
CA VAL A 155 5.18 -22.90 -23.99
C VAL A 155 6.37 -22.01 -23.60
N GLY A 156 7.50 -22.65 -23.35
CA GLY A 156 8.73 -21.97 -22.93
C GLY A 156 9.58 -22.80 -21.98
N ASP A 157 10.47 -22.12 -21.27
CA ASP A 157 11.34 -22.69 -20.25
C ASP A 157 10.97 -22.07 -18.91
N PHE A 158 10.44 -22.89 -18.00
CA PHE A 158 9.89 -22.45 -16.73
C PHE A 158 10.46 -23.26 -15.56
N SER A 159 10.60 -22.56 -14.44
CA SER A 159 11.01 -23.09 -13.15
C SER A 159 10.03 -22.63 -12.09
N ILE A 160 9.66 -23.53 -11.17
CA ILE A 160 8.76 -23.21 -10.06
C ILE A 160 9.55 -23.14 -8.76
N LYS A 161 9.28 -22.10 -7.98
CA LYS A 161 9.81 -21.90 -6.63
C LYS A 161 8.65 -21.76 -5.66
N VAL A 162 8.76 -22.45 -4.54
CA VAL A 162 7.76 -22.45 -3.47
C VAL A 162 8.46 -21.96 -2.21
N GLN A 163 7.99 -20.85 -1.65
CA GLN A 163 8.39 -20.39 -0.32
C GLN A 163 7.19 -20.59 0.59
N LYS A 164 7.40 -21.19 1.76
CA LYS A 164 6.34 -21.49 2.71
C LYS A 164 6.87 -21.41 4.13
N ASP A 165 5.97 -21.11 5.07
CA ASP A 165 6.31 -21.12 6.49
C ASP A 165 6.62 -22.54 7.00
N GLU A 166 7.05 -22.64 8.26
CA GLU A 166 7.12 -23.93 8.92
C GLU A 166 5.72 -24.57 8.97
N PRO A 167 5.58 -25.87 8.65
CA PRO A 167 4.28 -26.54 8.57
C PRO A 167 3.71 -26.89 9.96
N ALA A 168 3.85 -25.97 10.92
CA ALA A 168 3.36 -26.07 12.28
C ALA A 168 2.85 -24.68 12.71
N VAL A 169 1.52 -24.52 12.74
CA VAL A 169 0.86 -23.25 13.09
C VAL A 169 -0.11 -23.45 14.24
N LYS A 170 -0.50 -22.38 14.91
CA LYS A 170 -1.57 -22.40 15.91
C LYS A 170 -2.95 -22.38 15.24
N ALA A 171 -3.96 -22.89 15.94
CA ALA A 171 -5.35 -22.79 15.48
C ALA A 171 -5.72 -21.34 15.16
N TYR A 172 -6.33 -21.12 13.99
CA TYR A 172 -6.67 -19.82 13.42
C TYR A 172 -5.50 -18.92 13.01
N GLU A 173 -4.26 -19.37 13.17
CA GLU A 173 -3.08 -18.70 12.61
C GLU A 173 -2.94 -19.07 11.12
N PRO A 174 -2.65 -18.10 10.24
CA PRO A 174 -2.47 -18.38 8.83
C PRO A 174 -1.13 -19.07 8.56
N PHE A 175 -1.17 -20.11 7.73
CA PHE A 175 0.02 -20.68 7.09
C PHE A 175 0.24 -19.98 5.75
N HIS A 176 1.39 -19.33 5.53
CA HIS A 176 1.68 -18.64 4.28
C HIS A 176 2.45 -19.50 3.29
N MET A 177 2.07 -19.37 2.01
CA MET A 177 2.75 -19.99 0.89
C MET A 177 2.80 -19.03 -0.30
N ASP A 178 4.00 -18.81 -0.81
CA ASP A 178 4.29 -18.01 -1.99
C ASP A 178 4.73 -18.95 -3.12
N LEU A 179 4.01 -18.90 -4.24
CA LEU A 179 4.34 -19.62 -5.45
C LEU A 179 4.89 -18.64 -6.49
N SER A 180 6.09 -18.91 -7.00
CA SER A 180 6.72 -18.12 -8.07
C SER A 180 7.09 -19.04 -9.23
N ILE A 181 6.63 -18.70 -10.43
CA ILE A 181 7.04 -19.33 -11.69
C ILE A 181 7.93 -18.33 -12.43
N GLU A 182 9.19 -18.68 -12.62
CA GLU A 182 10.19 -17.86 -13.30
C GLU A 182 10.63 -18.52 -14.59
N GLY A 183 10.97 -17.73 -15.60
CA GLY A 183 11.53 -18.27 -16.83
C GLY A 183 11.30 -17.38 -18.04
N LYS A 184 11.16 -18.04 -19.19
CA LYS A 184 10.86 -17.39 -20.47
C LYS A 184 9.80 -18.16 -21.25
N GLY A 185 8.84 -17.45 -21.82
CA GLY A 185 7.73 -18.06 -22.55
C GLY A 185 6.44 -17.26 -22.44
N ASN A 186 5.31 -17.88 -22.79
CA ASN A 186 4.01 -17.21 -22.79
C ASN A 186 3.35 -17.23 -21.39
N PHE A 187 3.75 -16.31 -20.52
CA PHE A 187 3.18 -16.14 -19.17
C PHE A 187 1.65 -15.92 -19.13
N ASP A 188 1.02 -15.57 -20.25
CA ASP A 188 -0.43 -15.42 -20.35
C ASP A 188 -1.21 -16.74 -20.34
N ALA A 189 -0.54 -17.87 -20.62
CA ALA A 189 -1.15 -19.20 -20.47
C ALA A 189 -1.24 -19.66 -19.01
N ILE A 190 -0.48 -19.03 -18.10
CA ILE A 190 -0.53 -19.37 -16.67
C ILE A 190 -1.83 -18.84 -16.07
N ARG A 191 -2.70 -19.78 -15.68
CA ARG A 191 -3.98 -19.49 -15.02
C ARG A 191 -3.77 -19.27 -13.52
N GLU A 192 -4.67 -18.51 -12.93
CA GLU A 192 -4.74 -18.36 -11.47
C GLU A 192 -4.96 -19.72 -10.81
N ILE A 193 -4.21 -19.98 -9.74
CA ILE A 193 -4.28 -21.25 -9.00
C ILE A 193 -5.25 -21.06 -7.84
N GLU A 194 -6.19 -22.00 -7.71
CA GLU A 194 -7.15 -22.05 -6.62
C GLU A 194 -6.99 -23.35 -5.82
N PHE A 195 -6.82 -23.23 -4.50
CA PHE A 195 -6.89 -24.37 -3.60
C PHE A 195 -8.27 -24.43 -2.93
N LYS A 196 -8.93 -25.60 -3.00
CA LYS A 196 -10.19 -25.87 -2.33
C LYS A 196 -9.99 -27.02 -1.36
N LEU A 197 -10.08 -26.72 -0.07
CA LEU A 197 -9.77 -27.60 1.04
C LEU A 197 -10.95 -27.59 2.01
N ASP A 198 -11.38 -28.76 2.45
CA ASP A 198 -12.48 -28.85 3.43
C ASP A 198 -12.01 -28.38 4.81
N GLY A 199 -12.83 -27.59 5.49
CA GLY A 199 -12.49 -27.01 6.81
C GLY A 199 -11.40 -25.92 6.81
N VAL A 200 -10.80 -25.58 5.67
CA VAL A 200 -9.74 -24.58 5.58
C VAL A 200 -10.22 -23.35 4.79
N LYS A 201 -10.07 -22.16 5.36
CA LYS A 201 -10.26 -20.91 4.64
C LYS A 201 -8.98 -20.55 3.89
N VAL A 202 -9.06 -20.51 2.57
CA VAL A 202 -7.93 -20.14 1.70
C VAL A 202 -8.12 -18.71 1.21
N PHE A 203 -7.16 -17.85 1.52
CA PHE A 203 -7.05 -16.52 0.94
C PHE A 203 -5.95 -16.55 -0.11
N ALA A 204 -6.28 -16.15 -1.33
CA ALA A 204 -5.32 -16.05 -2.42
C ALA A 204 -5.26 -14.61 -2.90
N GLU A 205 -4.05 -14.08 -3.06
CA GLU A 205 -3.86 -12.80 -3.75
C GLU A 205 -3.98 -13.02 -5.26
N LYS A 206 -4.38 -11.96 -5.98
CA LYS A 206 -4.36 -11.99 -7.45
C LYS A 206 -2.92 -12.18 -7.94
N PRO A 207 -2.72 -12.96 -9.02
CA PRO A 207 -1.39 -13.15 -9.56
C PRO A 207 -0.73 -11.84 -10.00
N LEU A 208 0.53 -11.68 -9.62
CA LEU A 208 1.42 -10.61 -10.09
C LEU A 208 2.28 -11.14 -11.25
N LYS A 209 2.36 -10.37 -12.34
CA LYS A 209 3.23 -10.67 -13.49
C LYS A 209 4.26 -9.56 -13.66
N GLU A 210 5.53 -9.91 -13.51
CA GLU A 210 6.67 -9.03 -13.78
C GLU A 210 7.40 -9.57 -15.01
N ILE A 211 6.98 -9.10 -16.19
CA ILE A 211 7.47 -9.60 -17.48
C ILE A 211 8.11 -8.50 -18.33
N LEU A 212 9.16 -8.89 -19.06
CA LEU A 212 9.91 -8.04 -19.98
C LEU A 212 10.01 -8.77 -21.32
N LEU A 213 9.70 -8.07 -22.41
CA LEU A 213 9.84 -8.61 -23.76
C LEU A 213 11.31 -8.50 -24.19
N LYS A 214 11.89 -9.62 -24.66
CA LYS A 214 13.21 -9.73 -25.27
C LYS A 214 13.11 -10.43 -26.63
N GLU A 215 14.23 -10.53 -27.34
CA GLU A 215 14.31 -11.19 -28.66
C GLU A 215 13.72 -12.60 -28.66
N ASP A 216 14.01 -13.41 -27.63
CA ASP A 216 13.52 -14.78 -27.48
C ASP A 216 12.19 -14.90 -26.70
N GLY A 217 11.45 -13.80 -26.58
CA GLY A 217 10.10 -13.78 -25.98
C GLY A 217 10.01 -13.04 -24.65
N TYR A 218 8.92 -13.28 -23.92
CA TYR A 218 8.75 -12.73 -22.58
C TYR A 218 9.64 -13.45 -21.57
N HIS A 219 10.36 -12.68 -20.77
CA HIS A 219 11.15 -13.13 -19.63
C HIS A 219 10.55 -12.54 -18.37
N GLY A 220 10.46 -13.31 -17.30
CA GLY A 220 9.92 -12.74 -16.08
C GLY A 220 9.56 -13.74 -15.01
N MET A 221 8.69 -13.25 -14.13
CA MET A 221 8.16 -13.98 -13.00
C MET A 221 6.65 -13.78 -12.93
N TRP A 222 5.95 -14.88 -12.69
CA TRP A 222 4.57 -14.91 -12.25
C TRP A 222 4.56 -15.31 -10.78
N LYS A 223 3.84 -14.59 -9.92
CA LYS A 223 3.78 -14.86 -8.48
C LYS A 223 2.36 -14.84 -7.96
N GLN A 224 2.01 -15.80 -7.11
CA GLN A 224 0.74 -15.82 -6.38
C GLN A 224 0.98 -16.21 -4.92
N LYS A 225 0.33 -15.51 -4.00
CA LYS A 225 0.46 -15.73 -2.56
C LYS A 225 -0.81 -16.33 -1.99
N PHE A 226 -0.65 -17.19 -1.01
CA PHE A 226 -1.72 -17.91 -0.33
C PHE A 226 -1.57 -17.82 1.18
N ALA A 227 -2.70 -17.69 1.88
CA ALA A 227 -2.80 -17.86 3.31
C ALA A 227 -3.90 -18.88 3.63
N PHE A 228 -3.53 -19.94 4.33
CA PHE A 228 -4.42 -21.03 4.72
C PHE A 228 -4.73 -20.91 6.21
N VAL A 229 -6.01 -20.80 6.57
CA VAL A 229 -6.46 -20.66 7.96
C VAL A 229 -7.36 -21.84 8.33
N SER A 230 -7.01 -22.55 9.38
CA SER A 230 -7.72 -23.73 9.86
C SER A 230 -7.68 -23.84 11.40
N ASP A 231 -8.64 -24.56 11.98
CA ASP A 231 -8.65 -24.98 13.39
C ASP A 231 -8.15 -26.42 13.58
N LYS A 232 -7.91 -27.15 12.47
CA LYS A 232 -7.47 -28.55 12.44
C LYS A 232 -6.34 -28.76 11.44
N ASP A 233 -5.57 -29.82 11.64
CA ASP A 233 -4.56 -30.30 10.69
C ASP A 233 -5.15 -30.38 9.28
N PHE A 234 -4.38 -29.93 8.30
CA PHE A 234 -4.79 -29.94 6.91
C PHE A 234 -3.61 -30.25 6.00
N THR A 235 -3.91 -30.55 4.74
CA THR A 235 -2.90 -30.91 3.75
C THR A 235 -3.08 -30.07 2.51
N VAL A 236 -2.07 -29.27 2.18
CA VAL A 236 -2.03 -28.55 0.90
C VAL A 236 -1.65 -29.56 -0.18
N PRO A 237 -2.51 -29.81 -1.17
CA PRO A 237 -2.30 -30.85 -2.16
C PRO A 237 -1.11 -30.52 -3.06
N ALA A 238 -0.45 -31.57 -3.56
CA ALA A 238 0.56 -31.40 -4.59
C ALA A 238 -0.04 -30.79 -5.86
N LEU A 239 0.74 -29.92 -6.53
CA LEU A 239 0.35 -29.29 -7.79
C LEU A 239 1.27 -29.75 -8.92
N ARG A 240 0.68 -30.04 -10.09
CA ARG A 240 1.40 -30.34 -11.32
C ARG A 240 1.01 -29.34 -12.39
N ILE A 241 1.99 -28.65 -12.97
CA ILE A 241 1.78 -27.70 -14.06
C ILE A 241 2.59 -28.19 -15.25
N GLY A 242 1.89 -28.70 -16.27
CA GLY A 242 2.51 -29.09 -17.53
C GLY A 242 2.88 -27.87 -18.38
N TYR A 243 4.01 -27.94 -19.07
CA TYR A 243 4.45 -26.95 -20.06
C TYR A 243 5.21 -27.62 -21.19
N TYR A 244 5.19 -27.03 -22.39
CA TYR A 244 5.98 -27.48 -23.52
C TYR A 244 7.34 -26.78 -23.54
N ASP A 245 8.40 -27.55 -23.33
CA ASP A 245 9.77 -27.07 -23.37
C ASP A 245 10.26 -27.01 -24.82
N THR A 246 10.49 -25.80 -25.33
CA THR A 246 10.90 -25.57 -26.72
C THR A 246 12.34 -26.02 -27.00
N ALA A 247 13.21 -26.05 -25.99
CA ALA A 247 14.58 -26.54 -26.11
C ALA A 247 14.62 -28.08 -26.14
N ALA A 248 13.80 -28.73 -25.31
CA ALA A 248 13.68 -30.19 -25.28
C ALA A 248 12.74 -30.76 -26.35
N LYS A 249 11.91 -29.91 -26.97
CA LYS A 249 10.84 -30.28 -27.91
C LYS A 249 9.88 -31.33 -27.34
N SER A 250 9.56 -31.19 -26.05
CA SER A 250 8.75 -32.16 -25.31
C SER A 250 8.00 -31.51 -24.16
N THR A 251 6.85 -32.06 -23.81
CA THR A 251 6.12 -31.66 -22.59
C THR A 251 6.87 -32.08 -21.32
N ARG A 252 7.00 -31.14 -20.39
CA ARG A 252 7.56 -31.32 -19.04
C ARG A 252 6.54 -30.89 -18.00
N GLU A 253 6.78 -31.26 -16.75
CA GLU A 253 5.93 -30.86 -15.63
C GLU A 253 6.75 -30.18 -14.54
N MET A 254 6.24 -29.06 -14.04
CA MET A 254 6.67 -28.46 -12.79
C MET A 254 5.85 -29.08 -11.66
N PHE A 255 6.53 -29.45 -10.56
CA PHE A 255 5.91 -30.12 -9.43
C PHE A 255 6.04 -29.28 -8.15
N VAL A 256 4.93 -29.12 -7.43
CA VAL A 256 4.89 -28.61 -6.06
C VAL A 256 4.53 -29.76 -5.15
N GLU A 257 5.38 -29.99 -4.15
CA GLU A 257 5.19 -31.07 -3.18
C GLU A 257 3.99 -30.81 -2.27
N GLU A 258 3.29 -31.90 -1.94
CA GLU A 258 2.27 -31.90 -0.90
C GLU A 258 2.86 -31.43 0.44
N THR A 259 2.11 -30.60 1.17
CA THR A 259 2.54 -30.10 2.48
C THR A 259 1.49 -30.40 3.53
N GLN A 260 1.85 -31.24 4.50
CA GLN A 260 1.02 -31.52 5.68
C GLN A 260 1.30 -30.47 6.75
N VAL A 261 0.29 -29.68 7.10
CA VAL A 261 0.39 -28.61 8.10
C VAL A 261 -0.27 -29.08 9.39
N ARG A 262 0.50 -29.07 10.47
CA ARG A 262 0.02 -29.40 11.82
C ARG A 262 -0.52 -28.15 12.49
N VAL A 263 -1.69 -28.25 13.09
CA VAL A 263 -2.37 -27.15 13.77
C VAL A 263 -2.42 -27.47 15.26
N ALA A 264 -1.59 -26.77 16.03
CA ALA A 264 -1.62 -26.86 17.48
C ALA A 264 -2.84 -26.11 18.02
N GLN A 265 -3.55 -26.70 18.99
CA GLN A 265 -4.59 -25.97 19.70
C GLN A 265 -3.97 -24.79 20.45
N ALA A 266 -4.41 -23.60 20.10
CA ALA A 266 -3.75 -22.37 20.52
C ALA A 266 -4.41 -21.73 21.75
N TYR A 267 -5.73 -21.90 21.88
CA TYR A 267 -6.53 -21.26 22.90
C TYR A 267 -7.68 -22.18 23.33
N ALA A 268 -7.83 -22.41 24.63
CA ALA A 268 -9.10 -22.87 25.18
C ALA A 268 -10.10 -21.71 25.08
N LYS A 269 -11.38 -22.00 24.83
CA LYS A 269 -12.45 -20.98 24.76
C LYS A 269 -12.48 -20.09 26.01
N ASP A 270 -11.98 -20.62 27.13
CA ASP A 270 -11.89 -19.99 28.44
C ASP A 270 -10.77 -18.94 28.56
N GLU A 271 -9.77 -18.93 27.65
CA GLU A 271 -8.67 -17.94 27.64
C GLU A 271 -8.95 -16.72 26.75
N LEU A 272 -9.94 -16.81 25.87
CA LEU A 272 -10.33 -15.73 24.93
C LEU A 272 -11.49 -14.87 25.46
N LEU A 273 -12.13 -15.31 26.54
CA LEU A 273 -13.19 -14.57 27.22
C LEU A 273 -12.57 -13.87 28.42
N ASP A 274 -12.79 -12.56 28.55
CA ASP A 274 -12.50 -11.87 29.80
C ASP A 274 -13.25 -12.58 30.94
N GLU A 275 -12.60 -12.75 32.10
CA GLU A 275 -13.29 -13.25 33.30
C GLU A 275 -14.56 -12.40 33.47
N PRO A 276 -15.75 -13.01 33.65
CA PRO A 276 -16.97 -12.25 33.80
C PRO A 276 -16.76 -11.23 34.92
N GLU A 277 -17.03 -9.95 34.63
CA GLU A 277 -16.92 -8.87 35.62
C GLU A 277 -17.53 -9.38 36.92
N LYS A 278 -16.73 -9.45 37.99
CA LYS A 278 -17.19 -9.94 39.29
C LYS A 278 -18.51 -9.25 39.59
N GLU A 279 -19.57 -10.05 39.75
CA GLU A 279 -20.88 -9.55 40.15
C GLU A 279 -20.67 -8.59 41.32
N LEU A 280 -21.16 -7.34 41.20
CA LEU A 280 -20.98 -6.29 42.20
C LEU A 280 -21.19 -6.87 43.61
N GLU A 281 -20.10 -7.09 44.34
CA GLU A 281 -20.17 -7.57 45.72
C GLU A 281 -20.88 -6.49 46.53
N PHE A 282 -22.11 -6.77 46.94
CA PHE A 282 -22.93 -5.81 47.65
C PHE A 282 -22.32 -5.57 49.03
N ASP A 283 -21.59 -4.47 49.19
CA ASP A 283 -21.00 -4.09 50.47
C ASP A 283 -22.12 -3.72 51.45
N TYR A 284 -22.24 -4.49 52.54
CA TYR A 284 -23.18 -4.23 53.63
C TYR A 284 -22.96 -2.84 54.28
N GLY A 285 -21.81 -2.18 54.05
CA GLY A 285 -21.56 -0.77 54.34
C GLY A 285 -22.65 0.17 53.80
N TYR A 286 -23.16 -0.08 52.59
CA TYR A 286 -24.23 0.73 52.00
C TYR A 286 -25.56 0.60 52.74
N VAL A 287 -25.83 -0.57 53.33
CA VAL A 287 -27.00 -0.79 54.19
C VAL A 287 -26.87 0.06 55.45
N TYR A 288 -25.68 0.14 56.05
CA TYR A 288 -25.45 1.00 57.20
C TYR A 288 -25.64 2.48 56.87
N TYR A 289 -25.15 2.96 55.73
CA TYR A 289 -25.40 4.35 55.30
C TYR A 289 -26.89 4.64 55.14
N LEU A 290 -27.63 3.73 54.53
CA LEU A 290 -29.08 3.86 54.36
C LEU A 290 -29.82 3.89 55.72
N LEU A 291 -29.46 2.98 56.64
CA LEU A 291 -30.03 2.95 57.98
C LEU A 291 -29.70 4.20 58.80
N THR A 292 -28.49 4.74 58.66
CA THR A 292 -28.07 5.96 59.34
C THR A 292 -28.85 7.17 58.82
N PHE A 293 -29.06 7.24 57.50
CA PHE A 293 -29.88 8.28 56.88
C PHE A 293 -31.33 8.23 57.36
N ILE A 294 -31.95 7.04 57.37
CA ILE A 294 -33.32 6.84 57.87
C ILE A 294 -33.42 7.22 59.34
N SER A 295 -32.45 6.79 60.16
CA SER A 295 -32.43 7.10 61.60
C SER A 295 -32.30 8.61 61.86
N GLY A 296 -31.44 9.31 61.11
CA GLY A 296 -31.31 10.76 61.18
C GLY A 296 -32.59 11.48 60.76
N PHE A 297 -33.24 11.03 59.69
CA PHE A 297 -34.51 11.59 59.23
C PHE A 297 -35.63 11.40 60.27
N LEU A 298 -35.71 10.23 60.91
CA LEU A 298 -36.67 9.97 61.97
C LEU A 298 -36.39 10.80 63.22
N ALA A 299 -35.13 10.94 63.62
CA ALA A 299 -34.72 11.79 64.74
C ALA A 299 -35.11 13.25 64.51
N ALA A 300 -34.95 13.77 63.29
CA ALA A 300 -35.34 15.13 62.93
C ALA A 300 -36.85 15.38 63.04
N LYS A 301 -37.69 14.35 62.90
CA LYS A 301 -39.15 14.47 63.07
C LYS A 301 -39.60 14.52 64.54
N ILE A 302 -38.74 14.21 65.50
CA ILE A 302 -39.06 14.29 66.91
C ILE A 302 -39.02 15.77 67.34
N LYS A 303 -40.19 16.34 67.63
CA LYS A 303 -40.29 17.69 68.21
C LYS A 303 -39.85 17.66 69.67
N PHE A 304 -38.60 17.99 69.95
CA PHE A 304 -38.14 18.21 71.32
C PHE A 304 -38.81 19.45 71.91
N PRO A 305 -39.38 19.38 73.14
CA PRO A 305 -39.90 20.56 73.80
C PRO A 305 -38.75 21.52 74.12
N SER A 306 -38.71 22.63 73.40
CA SER A 306 -37.79 23.76 73.61
C SER A 306 -37.94 24.30 75.04
N ARG A 307 -36.90 24.14 75.85
CA ARG A 307 -36.77 24.76 77.17
C ARG A 307 -36.37 26.22 76.96
N LYS A 308 -37.31 27.16 77.15
CA LYS A 308 -37.07 28.61 77.10
C LYS A 308 -35.92 28.99 78.05
N ARG A 309 -34.81 29.50 77.51
CA ARG A 309 -33.75 30.21 78.27
C ARG A 309 -34.13 31.69 78.37
N THR A 310 -34.36 32.16 79.60
CA THR A 310 -34.41 33.57 79.98
C THR A 310 -33.00 34.03 80.35
N ASP A 311 -32.33 34.80 79.49
CA ASP A 311 -30.89 35.12 79.65
C ASP A 311 -30.57 36.64 79.64
N SER A 312 -31.56 37.50 79.89
CA SER A 312 -31.37 38.96 79.83
C SER A 312 -31.11 39.66 81.18
N GLY A 313 -31.27 38.97 82.32
CA GLY A 313 -31.10 39.58 83.65
C GLY A 313 -29.70 39.46 84.26
N LEU A 314 -29.00 38.35 83.97
CA LEU A 314 -27.70 38.03 84.59
C LEU A 314 -26.56 38.95 84.11
N ASP A 315 -26.60 39.38 82.85
CA ASP A 315 -25.52 40.17 82.24
C ASP A 315 -25.55 41.65 82.66
N GLU A 316 -26.69 42.13 83.19
CA GLU A 316 -26.86 43.49 83.68
C GLU A 316 -26.47 43.62 85.18
N GLU A 317 -26.72 42.58 85.98
CA GLU A 317 -26.24 42.53 87.37
C GLU A 317 -24.71 42.42 87.46
N LEU A 318 -24.09 41.58 86.63
CA LEU A 318 -22.63 41.43 86.56
C LEU A 318 -21.93 42.74 86.17
N PHE A 319 -22.54 43.54 85.29
CA PHE A 319 -22.00 44.84 84.91
C PHE A 319 -22.05 45.83 86.09
N LYS A 320 -23.17 45.91 86.81
CA LYS A 320 -23.30 46.79 87.99
C LYS A 320 -22.34 46.39 89.12
N GLU A 321 -22.10 45.10 89.32
CA GLU A 321 -21.13 44.63 90.31
C GLU A 321 -19.69 45.07 89.96
N LYS A 322 -19.29 44.94 88.69
CA LYS A 322 -17.97 45.38 88.22
C LYS A 322 -17.76 46.89 88.42
N ILE A 323 -18.77 47.72 88.14
CA ILE A 323 -18.70 49.18 88.37
C ILE A 323 -18.59 49.51 89.87
N LYS A 324 -19.30 48.77 90.75
CA LYS A 324 -19.19 48.96 92.21
C LYS A 324 -17.78 48.66 92.72
N ASN A 325 -17.13 47.63 92.21
CA ASN A 325 -15.84 47.14 92.70
C ASN A 325 -14.61 47.86 92.11
N ALA A 326 -14.76 48.61 91.00
CA ALA A 326 -13.65 49.32 90.35
C ALA A 326 -12.95 50.34 91.28
N LYS A 327 -11.63 50.32 91.39
CA LYS A 327 -10.90 51.10 92.41
C LYS A 327 -10.36 52.45 91.90
N SER A 328 -10.32 52.65 90.59
CA SER A 328 -9.89 53.91 89.97
C SER A 328 -10.83 54.33 88.84
N LEU A 329 -10.74 55.60 88.45
CA LEU A 329 -11.56 56.14 87.36
C LEU A 329 -11.18 55.52 86.01
N GLU A 330 -9.90 55.19 85.82
CA GLU A 330 -9.39 54.52 84.62
C GLU A 330 -9.97 53.11 84.47
N GLU A 331 -10.09 52.37 85.58
CA GLU A 331 -10.69 51.03 85.56
C GLU A 331 -12.18 51.08 85.18
N ILE A 332 -12.91 52.09 85.65
CA ILE A 332 -14.30 52.33 85.22
C ILE A 332 -14.35 52.63 83.71
N ALA A 333 -13.47 53.50 83.20
CA ALA A 333 -13.45 53.84 81.78
C ALA A 333 -13.27 52.59 80.90
N VAL A 334 -12.36 51.68 81.28
CA VAL A 334 -12.16 50.40 80.55
C VAL A 334 -13.42 49.53 80.59
N ILE A 335 -14.08 49.39 81.75
CA ILE A 335 -15.31 48.59 81.87
C ILE A 335 -16.43 49.17 80.99
N LEU A 336 -16.54 50.50 80.90
CA LEU A 336 -17.53 51.16 80.06
C LEU A 336 -17.24 50.99 78.56
N ILE A 337 -15.96 51.10 78.15
CA ILE A 337 -15.53 50.85 76.78
C ILE A 337 -15.87 49.43 76.34
N LEU A 338 -15.62 48.44 77.22
CA LEU A 338 -15.89 47.03 76.92
C LEU A 338 -17.38 46.69 76.85
N LYS A 339 -18.25 47.39 77.61
CA LYS A 339 -19.69 47.13 77.57
C LYS A 339 -20.34 47.79 76.34
N ASP A 340 -20.14 49.10 76.17
CA ASP A 340 -20.59 49.85 75.00
C ASP A 340 -19.94 51.25 75.00
N ALA A 341 -18.79 51.36 74.33
CA ALA A 341 -18.00 52.59 74.28
C ALA A 341 -18.78 53.81 73.77
N LYS A 342 -19.73 53.61 72.84
CA LYS A 342 -20.47 54.71 72.21
C LYS A 342 -21.53 55.26 73.14
N LYS A 343 -22.22 54.39 73.90
CA LYS A 343 -23.25 54.80 74.86
C LYS A 343 -22.67 55.67 75.99
N TYR A 344 -21.47 55.38 76.45
CA TYR A 344 -20.85 56.05 77.61
C TYR A 344 -19.72 57.02 77.25
N GLU A 345 -19.57 57.35 75.96
CA GLU A 345 -18.47 58.15 75.40
C GLU A 345 -18.23 59.47 76.16
N ASN A 346 -19.30 60.13 76.58
CA ASN A 346 -19.23 61.41 77.28
C ASN A 346 -18.63 61.27 78.70
N ILE A 347 -18.95 60.18 79.40
CA ILE A 347 -18.40 59.89 80.74
C ILE A 347 -16.93 59.48 80.61
N ILE A 348 -16.62 58.62 79.64
CA ILE A 348 -15.25 58.16 79.35
C ILE A 348 -14.36 59.37 79.02
N SER A 349 -14.80 60.24 78.11
CA SER A 349 -14.06 61.45 77.71
C SER A 349 -13.81 62.41 78.88
N ASN A 350 -14.77 62.55 79.79
CA ASN A 350 -14.62 63.41 80.96
C ASN A 350 -13.63 62.85 81.99
N ILE A 351 -13.53 61.52 82.11
CA ILE A 351 -12.50 60.85 82.90
C ILE A 351 -11.11 61.06 82.27
N GLU A 352 -10.99 60.81 80.97
CA GLU A 352 -9.70 60.91 80.25
C GLU A 352 -9.13 62.34 80.25
N ARG A 353 -9.99 63.36 80.12
CA ARG A 353 -9.58 64.78 80.20
C ARG A 353 -9.34 65.28 81.63
N LYS A 354 -9.46 64.40 82.64
CA LYS A 354 -9.32 64.69 84.08
C LYS A 354 -10.27 65.78 84.61
N ASN A 355 -11.38 66.00 83.91
CA ASN A 355 -12.40 66.97 84.30
C ASN A 355 -13.28 66.46 85.45
N VAL A 356 -13.16 65.18 85.81
CA VAL A 356 -13.83 64.58 86.96
C VAL A 356 -12.79 64.06 87.95
N THR A 357 -12.85 64.55 89.19
CA THR A 357 -11.83 64.28 90.21
C THR A 357 -12.30 63.36 91.34
N SER A 358 -13.55 62.89 91.31
CA SER A 358 -14.13 62.03 92.35
C SER A 358 -14.72 60.73 91.77
N LEU A 359 -14.10 59.60 92.14
CA LEU A 359 -14.53 58.23 91.76
C LEU A 359 -15.95 57.90 92.22
N LYS A 360 -16.33 58.42 93.40
CA LYS A 360 -17.58 58.05 94.07
C LYS A 360 -18.80 58.58 93.32
N ASP A 361 -18.68 59.77 92.74
CA ASP A 361 -19.78 60.43 92.03
C ASP A 361 -20.06 59.77 90.67
N VAL A 362 -19.01 59.35 89.96
CA VAL A 362 -19.13 58.60 88.68
C VAL A 362 -19.80 57.26 88.89
N LYS A 363 -19.40 56.50 89.93
CA LYS A 363 -20.07 55.23 90.26
C LYS A 363 -21.55 55.43 90.55
N LYS A 364 -21.91 56.48 91.29
CA LYS A 364 -23.30 56.76 91.63
C LYS A 364 -24.15 57.08 90.39
N ASN A 365 -23.59 57.78 89.41
CA ASN A 365 -24.28 58.10 88.16
C ASN A 365 -24.49 56.87 87.25
N LEU A 366 -23.58 55.88 87.29
CA LEU A 366 -23.67 54.67 86.47
C LEU A 366 -24.48 53.52 87.09
N LEU A 367 -24.73 53.58 88.40
CA LEU A 367 -25.41 52.53 89.17
C LEU A 367 -26.85 52.86 89.56
N ASN A 368 -27.25 54.13 89.42
CA ASN A 368 -28.65 54.57 89.39
C ASN A 368 -29.17 54.45 87.97
#